data_AF-A0AAN5BUI7-F1
#
_entry.id   AF-A0AAN5BUI7-F1
#
_cell.length_a   1.000
_cell.length_b   1.000
_cell.length_c   1.000
_cell.angle_alpha   90.00
_cell.angle_beta   90.00
_cell.angle_gamma   90.00
#
_symmetry.space_group_name_H-M   'P 1'
#
loop_
_entity.id
_entity.type
_entity.pdbx_description
1 polymer ?
#
loop_
_entity_poly.entity_id
_entity_poly.type
_entity_poly.pdbx_seq_one_letter_code
_entity_poly.pdbx_strand_id
1 'polypeptide(L)'
;MAVRRLASTLLALAACANAKWIVPGARRYDTDGNLFNAHAGGLCVDQETGKFYWFGEYKVEGQVEGGGVSVYSSDDLATWESHGLALGAFRVSNRLA
;
A
#
# COMPACT_ATOMS: atom_id res chain seq x y z
N MET A 1 -27.45 12.06 -32.86
CA MET A 1 -27.79 11.78 -31.44
C MET A 1 -27.29 10.42 -30.95
N ALA A 2 -27.41 9.33 -31.74
CA ALA A 2 -26.99 7.99 -31.33
C ALA A 2 -25.48 7.85 -31.01
N VAL A 3 -24.59 8.44 -31.82
CA VAL A 3 -23.12 8.37 -31.62
C VAL A 3 -22.67 9.02 -30.31
N ARG A 4 -23.25 10.17 -29.94
CA ARG A 4 -22.94 10.85 -28.67
C ARG A 4 -23.39 10.04 -27.46
N ARG A 5 -24.57 9.40 -27.54
CA ARG A 5 -25.06 8.50 -26.50
C ARG A 5 -24.14 7.28 -26.36
N LEU A 6 -23.76 6.66 -27.47
CA LEU A 6 -22.85 5.51 -27.47
C LEU A 6 -21.49 5.84 -26.86
N ALA A 7 -20.91 7.00 -27.23
CA ALA A 7 -19.63 7.47 -26.70
C ALA A 7 -19.70 7.74 -25.19
N SER A 8 -20.78 8.36 -24.70
CA SER A 8 -20.98 8.59 -23.26
C SER A 8 -21.14 7.29 -22.49
N THR A 9 -21.87 6.31 -23.03
CA THR A 9 -22.04 5.00 -22.40
C THR A 9 -20.73 4.21 -22.35
N LEU A 10 -19.94 4.23 -23.42
CA LEU A 10 -18.61 3.62 -23.45
C LEU A 10 -17.66 4.25 -22.42
N LEU A 11 -17.67 5.58 -22.28
CA LEU A 11 -16.85 6.29 -21.31
C LEU A 11 -17.25 5.95 -19.86
N ALA A 12 -18.55 5.85 -19.58
CA ALA A 12 -19.05 5.46 -18.26
C ALA A 12 -18.66 4.01 -17.90
N LEU A 13 -18.77 3.05 -18.83
CA LEU A 13 -18.32 1.67 -18.60
C LEU A 13 -16.82 1.59 -18.32
N ALA A 14 -16.01 2.33 -19.07
CA ALA A 14 -14.55 2.35 -18.88
C ALA A 14 -14.16 2.88 -17.49
N ALA A 15 -14.86 3.89 -16.96
CA ALA A 15 -14.62 4.41 -15.62
C ALA A 15 -14.92 3.38 -14.52
N CYS A 16 -16.05 2.66 -14.63
CA CYS A 16 -16.43 1.63 -13.66
C CYS A 16 -15.48 0.42 -13.67
N ALA A 17 -14.91 0.07 -14.83
CA ALA A 17 -13.98 -1.05 -14.95
C ALA A 17 -12.65 -0.83 -14.20
N ASN A 18 -12.28 0.42 -13.91
CA ASN A 18 -11.02 0.77 -13.25
C ASN A 18 -11.15 1.07 -11.75
N ALA A 19 -12.34 0.89 -11.17
CA ALA A 19 -12.53 1.11 -9.75
C ALA A 19 -11.68 0.14 -8.92
N LYS A 20 -10.89 0.68 -8.00
CA LYS A 20 -10.09 -0.08 -7.04
C LYS A 20 -10.86 -0.19 -5.73
N TRP A 21 -10.92 -1.38 -5.18
CA TRP A 21 -11.73 -1.69 -4.00
C TRP A 21 -10.85 -2.22 -2.89
N ILE A 22 -11.10 -1.76 -1.66
CA ILE A 22 -10.53 -2.38 -0.47
C ILE A 22 -11.54 -3.41 0.02
N VAL A 23 -11.11 -4.67 0.09
CA VAL A 23 -11.91 -5.77 0.65
C VAL A 23 -11.37 -6.08 2.04
N PRO A 24 -12.07 -5.71 3.13
CA PRO A 24 -11.61 -5.99 4.48
C PRO A 24 -11.37 -7.48 4.71
N GLY A 25 -10.23 -7.82 5.31
CA GLY A 25 -9.82 -9.21 5.57
C GLY A 25 -9.21 -9.95 4.38
N ALA A 26 -9.29 -9.42 3.15
CA ALA A 26 -8.58 -9.98 2.01
C ALA A 26 -7.07 -9.69 2.10
N ARG A 27 -6.27 -10.58 1.50
CA ARG A 27 -4.85 -10.30 1.27
C ARG A 27 -4.71 -9.13 0.30
N ARG A 28 -3.94 -8.13 0.69
CA ARG A 28 -3.56 -7.02 -0.18
C ARG A 28 -2.13 -7.22 -0.66
N TYR A 29 -1.89 -6.88 -1.91
CA TYR A 29 -0.59 -6.98 -2.55
C TYR A 29 -0.13 -5.60 -2.99
N ASP A 30 1.18 -5.36 -2.89
CA ASP A 30 1.80 -4.18 -3.48
C ASP A 30 1.93 -4.30 -5.01
N THR A 31 2.46 -3.26 -5.65
CA THR A 31 2.66 -3.20 -7.10
C THR A 31 3.60 -4.29 -7.64
N ASP A 32 4.47 -4.83 -6.80
CA ASP A 32 5.42 -5.90 -7.14
C ASP A 32 4.84 -7.30 -6.88
N GLY A 33 3.60 -7.38 -6.39
CA GLY A 33 2.92 -8.63 -6.08
C GLY A 33 3.34 -9.24 -4.74
N ASN A 34 4.06 -8.52 -3.88
CA ASN A 34 4.37 -8.95 -2.52
C ASN A 34 3.20 -8.65 -1.58
N LEU A 35 3.10 -9.39 -0.49
CA LEU A 35 2.08 -9.14 0.53
C LEU A 35 2.32 -7.77 1.20
N PHE A 36 1.28 -6.94 1.19
CA PHE A 36 1.29 -5.67 1.91
C PHE A 36 1.44 -5.93 3.41
N ASN A 37 2.52 -5.41 4.00
CA ASN A 37 2.90 -5.68 5.38
C ASN A 37 3.29 -4.37 6.07
N ALA A 38 2.31 -3.69 6.67
CA ALA A 38 2.46 -2.46 7.44
C ALA A 38 1.44 -2.44 8.60
N HIS A 39 1.66 -3.30 9.59
CA HIS A 39 0.74 -3.51 10.71
C HIS A 39 0.77 -2.34 11.69
N ALA A 40 -0.35 -2.09 12.38
CA ALA A 40 -0.52 -1.00 13.35
C ALA A 40 0.01 0.36 12.85
N GLY A 41 -0.15 0.60 11.54
CA GLY A 41 0.49 1.71 10.86
C GLY A 41 -0.23 3.06 10.98
N GLY A 42 0.46 4.10 10.51
CA GLY A 42 -0.05 5.46 10.36
C GLY A 42 0.02 5.92 8.91
N LEU A 43 -0.96 6.73 8.51
CA LEU A 43 -1.06 7.34 7.20
C LEU A 43 -0.65 8.82 7.28
N CYS A 44 0.23 9.27 6.40
CA CYS A 44 0.51 10.69 6.20
C CYS A 44 0.36 11.08 4.72
N VAL A 45 0.25 12.38 4.49
CA VAL A 45 0.12 12.97 3.16
C VAL A 45 1.24 13.96 2.98
N ASP A 46 1.97 13.83 1.89
CA ASP A 46 2.88 14.86 1.43
C ASP A 46 2.04 16.04 0.92
N GLN A 47 2.18 17.21 1.55
CA GLN A 47 1.36 18.37 1.22
C GLN A 47 1.75 19.02 -0.13
N GLU A 48 2.96 18.79 -0.63
CA GLU A 48 3.38 19.36 -1.91
C GLU A 48 2.89 18.50 -3.08
N THR A 49 3.02 17.19 -2.96
CA THR A 49 2.66 16.25 -4.05
C THR A 49 1.25 15.68 -3.93
N GLY A 50 0.64 15.73 -2.74
CA GLY A 50 -0.63 15.06 -2.43
C GLY A 50 -0.51 13.55 -2.27
N LYS A 51 0.71 12.99 -2.32
CA LYS A 51 0.95 11.54 -2.25
C LYS A 51 0.74 11.02 -0.83
N PHE A 52 0.07 9.88 -0.73
CA PHE A 52 -0.16 9.19 0.54
C PHE A 52 1.02 8.29 0.87
N TYR A 53 1.41 8.25 2.14
CA TYR A 53 2.40 7.32 2.66
C TYR A 53 1.84 6.56 3.86
N TRP A 54 1.99 5.24 3.87
CA TRP A 54 1.60 4.37 4.97
C TRP A 54 2.84 3.74 5.58
N PHE A 55 3.09 4.08 6.84
CA PHE A 55 4.16 3.50 7.65
C PHE A 55 3.58 2.49 8.62
N GLY A 56 4.20 1.32 8.79
CA GLY A 56 3.73 0.34 9.78
C GLY A 56 4.76 -0.71 10.12
N GLU A 57 4.48 -1.49 11.16
CA GLU A 57 5.35 -2.59 11.57
C GLU A 57 5.42 -3.65 10.47
N TYR A 58 6.65 -4.00 10.07
CA TYR A 58 6.89 -5.16 9.21
C TYR A 58 6.88 -6.44 10.06
N LYS A 59 5.80 -7.22 9.98
CA LYS A 59 5.68 -8.48 10.71
C LYS A 59 6.47 -9.60 10.03
N VAL A 60 7.18 -10.37 10.84
CA VAL A 60 7.83 -11.62 10.41
C VAL A 60 7.09 -12.78 11.04
N GLU A 61 6.71 -13.76 10.24
CA GLU A 61 5.98 -14.96 10.70
C GLU A 61 6.78 -15.67 11.81
N GLY A 62 6.09 -16.05 12.89
CA GLY A 62 6.70 -16.71 14.05
C GLY A 62 7.58 -15.81 14.94
N GLN A 63 7.63 -14.50 14.71
CA GLN A 63 8.36 -13.54 15.56
C GLN A 63 7.38 -12.59 16.26
N VAL A 64 7.58 -12.39 17.56
CA VAL A 64 6.82 -11.40 18.34
C VAL A 64 7.22 -9.99 17.93
N GLU A 65 8.53 -9.75 17.81
CA GLU A 65 9.11 -8.47 17.40
C GLU A 65 9.03 -8.29 15.88
N GLY A 66 8.73 -7.05 15.45
CA GLY A 66 8.73 -6.67 14.05
C GLY A 66 10.14 -6.54 13.46
N GLY A 67 10.27 -6.78 12.16
CA GLY A 67 11.52 -6.62 11.42
C GLY A 67 11.90 -5.16 11.09
N GLY A 68 11.14 -4.20 11.62
CA GLY A 68 11.31 -2.77 11.38
C GLY A 68 10.00 -2.08 11.04
N VAL A 69 10.09 -0.88 10.47
CA VAL A 69 8.97 -0.09 9.96
C VAL A 69 9.03 -0.11 8.44
N SER A 70 8.04 -0.72 7.79
CA SER A 70 7.85 -0.66 6.34
C SER A 70 7.18 0.65 5.93
N VAL A 71 7.39 1.05 4.67
CA VAL A 71 6.78 2.24 4.08
C VAL A 71 6.25 1.92 2.69
N TYR A 72 5.03 2.36 2.43
CA TYR A 72 4.38 2.29 1.13
C TYR A 72 3.87 3.65 0.72
N SER A 73 3.79 3.91 -0.58
CA SER A 73 3.13 5.11 -1.11
C SER A 73 1.97 4.80 -2.04
N SER A 74 1.02 5.70 -2.14
CA SER A 74 -0.14 5.58 -3.03
C SER A 74 -0.61 6.94 -3.50
N ASP A 75 -1.17 6.99 -4.71
CA ASP A 75 -1.88 8.16 -5.23
C ASP A 75 -3.41 8.05 -5.06
N ASP A 76 -3.93 6.85 -4.75
CA ASP A 76 -5.37 6.54 -4.75
C ASP A 76 -5.87 5.81 -3.49
N LEU A 77 -5.01 5.63 -2.47
CA LEU A 77 -5.24 4.85 -1.24
C LEU A 77 -5.52 3.36 -1.44
N ALA A 78 -5.51 2.85 -2.67
CA ALA A 78 -5.87 1.48 -3.01
C ALA A 78 -4.69 0.70 -3.61
N THR A 79 -3.87 1.35 -4.43
CA THR A 79 -2.67 0.79 -5.05
C THR A 79 -1.44 1.30 -4.31
N TRP A 80 -0.66 0.36 -3.76
CA TRP A 80 0.44 0.68 -2.87
C TRP A 80 1.77 0.21 -3.47
N GLU A 81 2.69 1.14 -3.67
CA GLU A 81 4.08 0.88 -4.04
C GLU A 81 4.92 0.72 -2.78
N SER A 82 5.75 -0.32 -2.72
CA SER A 82 6.63 -0.58 -1.57
C SER A 82 7.94 0.21 -1.71
N HIS A 83 8.35 0.89 -0.64
CA HIS A 83 9.66 1.55 -0.54
C HIS A 83 10.62 0.83 0.40
N GLY A 84 10.26 -0.40 0.82
CA GLY A 84 11.04 -1.20 1.76
C GLY A 84 10.88 -0.74 3.22
N LEU A 85 11.97 -0.77 3.98
CA LEU A 85 11.98 -0.40 5.40
C LEU A 85 12.43 1.06 5.57
N ALA A 86 11.56 1.90 6.10
CA ALA A 86 11.91 3.25 6.56
C ALA A 86 12.81 3.19 7.80
N LEU A 87 12.65 2.15 8.63
CA LEU A 87 13.50 1.89 9.78
C LEU A 87 13.74 0.39 9.91
N GLY A 88 15.00 -0.04 9.89
CA GLY A 88 15.36 -1.46 10.09
C GLY A 88 15.22 -1.87 11.55
N ALA A 89 14.97 -3.16 11.82
CA ALA A 89 15.09 -3.70 13.17
C ALA A 89 16.52 -3.54 13.69
N PHE A 90 16.66 -2.88 14.83
CA PHE A 90 17.94 -2.81 15.53
C PHE A 90 18.21 -4.15 16.22
N ARG A 91 19.15 -4.94 15.69
CA ARG A 91 19.70 -6.10 16.41
C ARG A 91 20.90 -5.63 17.22
N VAL A 92 20.80 -5.70 18.54
CA VAL A 92 22.00 -5.75 19.40
C VAL A 92 22.73 -7.03 19.01
N SER A 93 23.87 -6.92 18.32
CA SER A 93 24.69 -8.10 18.10
C SER A 93 25.17 -8.57 19.47
N ASN A 94 24.77 -9.77 19.91
CA ASN A 94 25.50 -10.50 20.94
C ASN A 94 26.88 -10.83 20.37
N ARG A 95 27.78 -9.85 20.40
CA ARG A 95 29.20 -10.02 20.08
C ARG A 95 30.03 -10.12 21.36
N LEU A 96 29.43 -10.71 22.40
CA LEU A 96 30.03 -11.13 23.67
C LEU A 96 29.21 -12.32 24.22
N ALA A 97 29.43 -13.49 23.64
CA ALA A 97 29.20 -14.78 24.27
C ALA A 97 30.44 -15.64 24.00
#